data_AF-A0A9E5Y4H2-F1
#
_entry.id   AF-A0A9E5Y4H2-F1
#
_cell.length_a   1.000
_cell.length_b   1.000
_cell.length_c   1.000
_cell.angle_alpha   90.00
_cell.angle_beta   90.00
_cell.angle_gamma   90.00
#
_symmetry.space_group_name_H-M   'P 1'
#
loop_
_entity.id
_entity.type
_entity.pdbx_description
1 polymer ?
#
loop_
_entity_poly.entity_id
_entity_poly.type
_entity_poly.pdbx_seq_one_letter_code
_entity_poly.pdbx_strand_id
1 'polypeptide(L)'
;GRPGNVGGYTVERLLRAPAEGIIRTVKSIGDIVEKGETVAFVNDAPVVAEISGVIKGMIRDGVEVKKSMKVGYIDSRNNFRCDAISDKALAVGDGVLEAVVNFFMTPEKPISYIWQQ
;
A
#
# COMPACT_ATOMS: atom_id res chain seq x y z
N GLY A 1 5.43 -9.96 -2.04
CA GLY A 1 6.58 -9.06 -2.26
C GLY A 1 7.13 -8.56 -0.93
N ARG A 2 8.45 -8.38 -0.82
CA ARG A 2 9.09 -7.82 0.38
C ARG A 2 8.88 -6.29 0.40
N PRO A 3 8.52 -5.66 1.53
CA PRO A 3 8.37 -4.21 1.57
C PRO A 3 9.72 -3.53 1.31
N GLY A 4 9.73 -2.52 0.45
CA GLY A 4 10.87 -1.60 0.33
C GLY A 4 11.02 -0.75 1.60
N ASN A 5 12.23 -0.25 1.83
CA ASN A 5 12.57 0.64 2.94
C ASN A 5 11.82 1.98 2.82
N VAL A 6 11.14 2.39 3.89
CA VAL A 6 10.51 3.71 4.02
C VAL A 6 10.90 4.29 5.38
N GLY A 7 11.63 5.41 5.37
CA GLY A 7 12.08 6.09 6.58
C GLY A 7 12.93 5.23 7.52
N GLY A 8 13.68 4.25 7.00
CA GLY A 8 14.52 3.34 7.78
C GLY A 8 13.88 1.99 8.11
N TYR A 9 12.58 1.81 7.84
CA TYR A 9 11.82 0.62 8.24
C TYR A 9 11.37 -0.21 7.04
N THR A 10 11.31 -1.54 7.21
CA THR A 10 10.92 -2.48 6.16
C THR A 10 9.75 -3.36 6.57
N VAL A 11 9.94 -4.26 7.52
CA VAL A 11 8.92 -5.22 7.99
C VAL A 11 8.16 -4.65 9.17
N GLU A 12 8.83 -3.84 9.98
CA GLU A 12 8.34 -3.18 11.19
C GLU A 12 7.17 -2.23 10.91
N ARG A 13 7.08 -1.74 9.67
CA ARG A 13 5.95 -0.91 9.23
C ARG A 13 4.67 -1.71 8.93
N LEU A 14 4.72 -3.04 8.91
CA LEU A 14 3.57 -3.86 8.59
C LEU A 14 2.77 -4.19 9.85
N LEU A 15 1.46 -4.02 9.77
CA LEU A 15 0.55 -4.51 10.80
C LEU A 15 0.14 -5.94 10.46
N ARG A 16 0.31 -6.85 11.43
CA ARG A 16 0.00 -8.28 11.25
C ARG A 16 -0.97 -8.76 12.31
N ALA A 17 -1.86 -9.66 11.90
CA ALA A 17 -2.79 -10.31 12.81
C ALA A 17 -2.02 -11.19 13.82
N PRO A 18 -2.20 -11.01 15.14
CA PRO A 18 -1.52 -11.82 16.16
C PRO A 18 -2.08 -13.25 16.24
N ALA A 19 -3.33 -13.44 15.81
CA ALA A 19 -4.07 -14.69 15.85
C ALA A 19 -5.01 -14.80 14.64
N GLU A 20 -5.71 -15.93 14.53
CA GLU A 20 -6.82 -16.11 13.59
C GLU A 20 -8.13 -15.64 14.24
N GLY A 21 -9.03 -15.04 13.46
CA GLY A 21 -10.31 -14.52 13.95
C GLY A 21 -10.84 -13.34 13.16
N ILE A 22 -11.83 -12.65 13.71
CA ILE A 22 -12.44 -11.47 13.09
C ILE A 22 -11.69 -10.22 13.54
N ILE A 23 -11.26 -9.39 12.58
CA ILE A 23 -10.61 -8.12 12.89
C ILE A 23 -11.64 -7.03 13.22
N ARG A 24 -11.38 -6.29 14.29
CA ARG A 24 -12.06 -5.06 14.68
C ARG A 24 -11.07 -3.91 14.73
N THR A 25 -11.17 -3.00 13.78
CA THR A 25 -10.32 -1.81 13.66
C THR A 25 -10.67 -0.78 14.74
N VAL A 26 -9.65 -0.12 15.29
CA VAL A 26 -9.78 0.98 16.26
C VAL A 26 -9.32 2.30 15.64
N LYS A 27 -8.36 2.22 14.71
CA LYS A 27 -7.82 3.33 13.93
C LYS A 27 -8.08 3.12 12.44
N SER A 28 -8.16 4.24 11.73
CA SER A 28 -8.46 4.30 10.29
C SER A 28 -7.25 4.74 9.48
N ILE A 29 -7.34 4.57 8.16
CA ILE A 29 -6.36 5.15 7.22
C ILE A 29 -6.34 6.67 7.41
N GLY A 30 -5.14 7.25 7.51
CA GLY A 30 -4.92 8.67 7.78
C GLY A 30 -4.64 9.00 9.24
N ASP A 31 -4.94 8.09 10.18
CA ASP A 31 -4.67 8.32 11.60
C ASP A 31 -3.17 8.28 11.89
N ILE A 32 -2.74 9.21 12.75
CA ILE A 32 -1.41 9.20 13.36
C ILE A 32 -1.44 8.21 14.53
N VAL A 33 -0.39 7.39 14.61
CA VAL A 33 -0.22 6.40 15.67
C VAL A 33 1.19 6.43 16.24
N GLU A 34 1.32 6.10 17.51
CA GLU A 34 2.61 5.94 18.19
C GLU A 34 3.02 4.46 18.29
N LYS A 35 4.33 4.21 18.34
CA LYS A 35 4.86 2.87 18.62
C LYS A 35 4.29 2.35 19.95
N GLY A 36 3.76 1.13 19.93
CA GLY A 36 3.11 0.50 21.07
C GLY A 36 1.61 0.74 21.15
N GLU A 37 1.06 1.62 20.32
CA GLU A 37 -0.38 1.89 20.29
C GLU A 37 -1.15 0.72 19.65
N THR A 38 -2.32 0.41 20.20
CA THR A 38 -3.22 -0.60 19.64
C THR A 38 -4.07 0.03 18.54
N VAL A 39 -4.00 -0.54 17.34
CA VAL A 39 -4.66 0.01 16.14
C VAL A 39 -5.87 -0.82 15.69
N ALA A 40 -5.93 -2.08 16.10
CA ALA A 40 -7.03 -3.00 15.87
C ALA A 40 -6.98 -4.14 16.89
N PHE A 41 -8.02 -4.97 16.92
CA PHE A 41 -8.06 -6.24 17.64
C PHE A 41 -8.41 -7.36 16.66
N VAL A 42 -7.86 -8.56 16.86
CA VAL A 42 -8.38 -9.79 16.25
C VAL A 42 -8.99 -10.62 17.36
N ASN A 43 -10.33 -10.69 17.39
CA ASN A 43 -11.10 -11.05 18.58
C ASN A 43 -10.66 -10.16 19.77
N ASP A 44 -10.00 -10.73 20.78
CA ASP A 44 -9.48 -10.00 21.96
C ASP A 44 -7.98 -9.70 21.88
N ALA A 45 -7.27 -10.20 20.86
CA ALA A 45 -5.83 -10.03 20.74
C ALA A 45 -5.48 -8.68 20.07
N PRO A 46 -4.67 -7.81 20.70
CA PRO A 46 -4.36 -6.49 20.15
C PRO A 46 -3.38 -6.57 18.97
N VAL A 47 -3.68 -5.82 17.91
CA VAL A 47 -2.74 -5.49 16.83
C VAL A 47 -2.04 -4.20 17.22
N VAL A 48 -0.73 -4.27 17.46
CA VAL A 48 0.07 -3.16 17.99
C VAL A 48 0.96 -2.58 16.89
N ALA A 49 1.08 -1.25 16.86
CA ALA A 49 2.00 -0.55 15.98
C ALA A 49 3.46 -0.72 16.45
N GLU A 50 4.34 -1.26 15.61
CA GLU A 50 5.77 -1.42 15.95
C GLU A 50 6.60 -0.15 15.70
N ILE A 51 6.02 0.83 14.99
CA ILE A 51 6.62 2.13 14.67
C ILE A 51 5.57 3.24 14.78
N SER A 52 6.02 4.47 15.03
CA SER A 52 5.16 5.66 14.93
C SER A 52 5.02 6.12 13.46
N GLY A 53 3.90 6.74 13.13
CA GLY A 53 3.65 7.30 11.79
C GLY A 53 2.17 7.39 11.46
N VAL A 54 1.85 7.36 10.16
CA VAL A 54 0.46 7.44 9.65
C VAL A 54 0.02 6.09 9.09
N ILE A 55 -1.18 5.62 9.42
CA ILE A 55 -1.76 4.41 8.82
C ILE A 55 -2.10 4.69 7.36
N LYS A 56 -1.49 3.96 6.42
CA LYS A 56 -1.73 4.12 4.97
C LYS A 56 -2.60 3.04 4.38
N GLY A 57 -2.63 1.87 4.99
CA GLY A 57 -3.50 0.78 4.58
C GLY A 57 -3.99 0.03 5.80
N MET A 58 -5.28 -0.29 5.78
CA MET A 58 -5.95 -1.12 6.77
C MET A 58 -6.93 -2.02 6.03
N ILE A 59 -7.03 -3.27 6.44
CA ILE A 59 -8.07 -4.18 5.98
C ILE A 59 -9.43 -3.70 6.48
N ARG A 60 -10.50 -4.09 5.78
CA ARG A 60 -11.85 -3.76 6.20
C ARG A 60 -12.18 -4.39 7.55
N ASP A 61 -12.87 -3.63 8.40
CA ASP A 61 -13.46 -4.10 9.65
C ASP A 61 -14.41 -5.29 9.44
N GLY A 62 -14.41 -6.24 10.37
CA GLY A 62 -15.30 -7.41 10.34
C GLY A 62 -14.86 -8.55 9.43
N VAL A 63 -13.66 -8.47 8.82
CA VAL A 63 -13.12 -9.53 7.95
C VAL A 63 -12.40 -10.60 8.77
N GLU A 64 -12.55 -11.86 8.35
CA GLU A 64 -11.79 -12.98 8.92
C GLU A 64 -10.32 -12.94 8.44
N VAL A 65 -9.39 -13.04 9.38
CA VAL A 65 -7.95 -13.00 9.13
C VAL A 65 -7.27 -14.20 9.76
N LYS A 66 -6.15 -14.63 9.17
CA LYS A 66 -5.29 -15.70 9.71
C LYS A 66 -4.14 -15.11 10.50
N LYS A 67 -3.57 -15.89 11.42
CA LYS A 67 -2.35 -15.50 12.14
C LYS A 67 -1.24 -15.08 11.18
N SER A 68 -0.55 -13.99 11.51
CA SER A 68 0.51 -13.36 10.72
C SER A 68 0.09 -12.73 9.38
N MET A 69 -1.20 -12.79 9.03
CA MET A 69 -1.74 -12.13 7.84
C MET A 69 -1.50 -10.62 7.95
N LYS A 70 -1.07 -10.01 6.84
CA LYS A 70 -0.92 -8.56 6.78
C LYS A 70 -2.30 -7.92 6.79
N VAL A 71 -2.57 -7.12 7.80
CA VAL A 71 -3.85 -6.41 7.99
C VAL A 71 -3.73 -4.92 7.74
N GLY A 72 -2.51 -4.40 7.66
CA GLY A 72 -2.29 -2.98 7.37
C GLY A 72 -0.81 -2.63 7.27
N TYR A 73 -0.51 -1.34 7.16
CA TYR A 73 0.85 -0.82 7.28
C TYR A 73 0.88 0.69 7.57
N ILE A 74 1.96 1.10 8.22
CA ILE A 74 2.27 2.45 8.65
C ILE A 74 3.29 3.08 7.68
N ASP A 75 3.17 4.36 7.41
CA ASP A 75 4.20 5.18 6.78
C ASP A 75 4.86 6.04 7.87
N SER A 76 6.16 5.86 8.10
CA SER A 76 6.91 6.57 9.15
C SER A 76 7.11 8.06 8.88
N ARG A 77 6.77 8.54 7.68
CA ARG A 77 6.92 9.95 7.29
C ARG A 77 5.71 10.74 7.81
N ASN A 78 5.94 11.61 8.79
CA ASN A 78 4.90 12.46 9.38
C ASN A 78 4.23 13.46 8.41
N ASN A 79 4.80 13.68 7.21
CA ASN A 79 4.25 14.59 6.20
C ASN A 79 3.61 13.82 5.02
N PHE A 80 3.13 12.61 5.26
CA PHE A 80 2.54 11.78 4.21
C PHE A 80 1.08 12.15 3.94
N ARG A 81 0.75 12.32 2.65
CA ARG A 81 -0.60 12.56 2.15
C ARG A 81 -1.27 11.26 1.70
N CYS A 82 -2.26 10.78 2.47
CA CYS A 82 -3.02 9.57 2.16
C CYS A 82 -4.02 9.73 1.00
N ASP A 83 -4.22 10.96 0.53
CA ASP A 83 -5.08 11.35 -0.59
C ASP A 83 -4.32 11.57 -1.90
N ALA A 84 -2.99 11.40 -1.91
CA ALA A 84 -2.15 11.59 -3.10
C ALA A 84 -1.82 10.26 -3.81
N ILE A 85 -1.76 10.31 -5.15
CA ILE A 85 -1.32 9.18 -5.98
C ILE A 85 0.16 8.90 -5.68
N SER A 86 0.50 7.63 -5.43
CA SER A 86 1.89 7.26 -5.14
C SER A 86 2.80 7.39 -6.37
N ASP A 87 4.07 7.73 -6.15
CA ASP A 87 5.11 7.78 -7.20
C ASP A 87 5.17 6.52 -8.07
N LYS A 88 4.91 5.34 -7.48
CA LYS A 88 4.87 4.07 -8.23
C LYS A 88 3.70 4.00 -9.20
N ALA A 89 2.53 4.49 -8.79
CA ALA A 89 1.35 4.54 -9.65
C ALA A 89 1.52 5.60 -10.74
N LEU A 90 2.11 6.75 -10.39
CA LEU A 90 2.47 7.78 -11.37
C LEU A 90 3.46 7.23 -12.41
N ALA A 91 4.54 6.56 -12.00
CA ALA A 91 5.53 5.99 -12.92
C ALA A 91 4.92 4.95 -13.89
N VAL A 92 3.95 4.16 -13.44
CA VAL A 92 3.21 3.25 -14.33
C VAL A 92 2.33 4.03 -15.31
N GLY A 93 1.64 5.07 -14.82
CA GLY A 93 0.85 5.96 -15.67
C GLY A 93 1.70 6.67 -16.73
N ASP A 94 2.87 7.20 -16.34
CA ASP A 94 3.82 7.87 -17.22
C ASP A 94 4.33 6.92 -18.31
N GLY A 95 4.70 5.69 -17.95
CA GLY A 95 5.15 4.69 -18.92
C GLY A 95 4.07 4.31 -19.94
N VAL A 96 2.81 4.20 -19.50
CA VAL A 96 1.68 3.96 -20.42
C VAL A 96 1.45 5.17 -21.33
N LEU A 97 1.49 6.39 -20.79
CA LEU A 97 1.35 7.62 -21.57
C LEU A 97 2.45 7.73 -22.64
N GLU A 98 3.70 7.47 -22.28
CA GLU A 98 4.84 7.48 -23.19
C GLU A 98 4.67 6.46 -24.32
N ALA A 99 4.22 5.24 -24.02
CA ALA A 99 3.97 4.21 -25.02
C ALA A 99 2.87 4.62 -26.02
N VAL A 100 1.76 5.20 -25.54
CA VAL A 100 0.66 5.67 -26.38
C VAL A 100 1.09 6.85 -27.26
N VAL A 101 1.79 7.83 -26.69
CA VAL A 101 2.31 8.97 -27.46
C VAL A 101 3.28 8.50 -28.54
N ASN A 102 4.21 7.59 -28.20
CA ASN A 102 5.13 7.05 -29.19
C ASN A 102 4.43 6.25 -30.28
N PHE A 103 3.39 5.48 -29.94
CA PHE A 103 2.64 4.69 -30.93
C PHE A 103 1.82 5.56 -31.90
N PHE A 104 1.20 6.65 -31.42
CA PHE A 104 0.29 7.47 -32.24
C PHE A 104 0.87 8.77 -32.79
N MET A 105 1.93 9.32 -32.18
CA MET A 105 2.42 10.67 -32.49
C MET A 105 3.84 10.70 -33.08
N THR A 106 4.51 9.57 -33.25
CA THR A 106 5.77 9.56 -34.01
C THR A 106 5.49 9.60 -35.51
N PRO A 107 5.95 10.63 -36.24
CA PRO A 107 5.84 10.67 -37.68
C PRO A 107 6.92 9.76 -38.27
N GLU A 108 6.57 8.48 -38.49
CA GLU A 108 6.94 7.63 -39.65
C GLU A 108 6.91 6.12 -39.30
N LYS A 109 5.91 5.39 -39.85
CA LYS A 109 6.12 4.47 -41.01
C LYS A 109 4.79 3.91 -41.55
N PRO A 110 4.70 3.62 -42.87
CA PRO A 110 3.45 3.31 -43.55
C PRO A 110 2.83 1.97 -43.15
N ILE A 111 1.51 1.91 -43.27
CA ILE A 111 0.57 0.81 -42.94
C ILE A 111 0.92 -0.56 -43.59
N SER A 112 1.92 -0.64 -44.45
CA SER A 112 2.33 -1.86 -45.14
C SER A 112 3.00 -2.92 -44.25
N TYR A 113 3.22 -2.68 -42.96
CA TYR A 113 3.93 -3.62 -42.07
C TYR A 113 3.03 -4.47 -41.14
N ILE A 114 1.72 -4.23 -41.12
CA ILE A 114 0.82 -4.84 -40.11
C ILE A 114 0.17 -6.16 -40.60
N TRP A 115 0.27 -6.52 -41.87
CA TRP A 115 -0.36 -7.73 -42.44
C TRP A 115 0.62 -8.82 -42.88
N GLN A 116 1.78 -8.98 -42.21
CA GLN A 116 2.76 -10.01 -42.59
C GLN A 116 3.26 -10.94 -41.46
N GLN A 117 2.65 -10.94 -40.27
CA GLN A 117 2.89 -11.99 -39.26
C GLN A 117 1.57 -12.55 -38.72
#